data_AF-A0A935KKR2-F1
#
_entry.id   AF-A0A935KKR2-F1
#
_cell.length_a   1.000
_cell.length_b   1.000
_cell.length_c   1.000
_cell.angle_alpha   90.00
_cell.angle_beta   90.00
_cell.angle_gamma   90.00
#
_symmetry.space_group_name_H-M   'P 1'
#
loop_
_entity.id
_entity.type
_entity.pdbx_description
1 polymer ?
#
loop_
_entity_poly.entity_id
_entity_poly.type
_entity_poly.pdbx_seq_one_letter_code
_entity_poly.pdbx_strand_id
1 'polypeptide(L)'
;MSLHFGDNSSLNSSSVNTITTPAIFSGNTWYHIVVNVRGGNDMDFYINGVKNNSCSYSGSDTSMIFCTAGNQQKGSFGTHPGYPSVFSGTLDDYRVYNRTLNQQEINALYSFRP
;
A
#
# COMPACT_ATOMS: atom_id res chain seq x y z
N MET A 1 -1.75 -10.56 -3.48
CA MET A 1 -0.79 -9.43 -3.48
C MET A 1 -0.65 -8.90 -2.06
N SER A 2 0.54 -8.48 -1.65
CA SER A 2 0.77 -7.79 -0.37
C SER A 2 1.26 -6.36 -0.60
N LEU A 3 0.90 -5.46 0.31
CA LEU A 3 1.46 -4.12 0.40
C LEU A 3 2.08 -3.95 1.79
N HIS A 4 3.28 -3.41 1.82
CA HIS A 4 4.11 -3.24 3.01
C HIS A 4 4.30 -1.75 3.30
N PHE A 5 4.16 -1.35 4.56
CA PHE A 5 4.36 0.02 5.03
C PHE A 5 4.82 0.01 6.49
N GLY A 6 5.42 1.12 6.94
CA GLY A 6 6.00 1.23 8.28
C GLY A 6 7.27 2.05 8.24
N ASP A 7 8.05 2.01 9.32
CA ASP A 7 9.30 2.75 9.41
C ASP A 7 10.47 2.11 8.64
N ASN A 8 10.28 0.85 8.22
CA ASN A 8 11.22 0.02 7.47
C ASN A 8 12.63 0.00 8.10
N SER A 9 12.74 0.13 9.43
CA SER A 9 14.01 0.14 10.15
C SER A 9 14.57 -1.27 10.38
N SER A 10 13.72 -2.29 10.30
CA SER A 10 14.10 -3.71 10.39
C SER A 10 13.06 -4.59 9.69
N LEU A 11 13.38 -5.88 9.47
CA LEU A 11 12.50 -6.84 8.77
C LEU A 11 11.47 -7.52 9.70
N ASN A 12 11.28 -7.02 10.93
CA ASN A 12 10.37 -7.63 11.88
C ASN A 12 8.99 -6.96 11.85
N SER A 13 8.00 -7.60 12.48
CA SER A 13 6.63 -7.10 12.59
C SER A 13 6.50 -5.78 13.38
N SER A 14 7.56 -5.34 14.06
CA SER A 14 7.59 -4.09 14.82
C SER A 14 8.01 -2.87 13.97
N SER A 15 8.52 -3.10 12.76
CA SER A 15 8.90 -2.10 11.76
C SER A 15 8.10 -2.22 10.45
N VAL A 16 7.61 -3.44 10.24
CA VAL A 16 6.83 -4.06 9.15
C VAL A 16 5.31 -4.16 9.31
N ASN A 17 4.46 -3.26 8.80
CA ASN A 17 3.04 -3.57 8.63
C ASN A 17 2.73 -4.06 7.22
N THR A 18 1.88 -5.07 7.12
CA THR A 18 1.52 -5.70 5.85
C THR A 18 0.02 -5.91 5.78
N ILE A 19 -0.55 -5.54 4.64
CA ILE A 19 -1.90 -5.93 4.22
C ILE A 19 -1.79 -6.88 3.03
N THR A 20 -2.47 -8.02 3.10
CA THR A 20 -2.47 -9.01 2.03
C THR A 20 -3.89 -9.24 1.54
N THR A 21 -4.09 -9.08 0.24
CA THR A 21 -5.35 -9.43 -0.42
C THR A 21 -5.25 -10.80 -1.09
N PRO A 22 -6.27 -11.67 -0.93
CA PRO A 22 -6.36 -12.94 -1.66
C PRO A 22 -6.82 -12.76 -3.11
N ALA A 23 -7.12 -11.53 -3.55
CA ALA A 23 -7.51 -11.26 -4.92
C ALA A 23 -6.42 -11.70 -5.91
N ILE A 24 -6.85 -12.30 -7.02
CA ILE A 24 -6.00 -12.73 -8.11
C ILE A 24 -5.99 -11.62 -9.16
N PHE A 25 -4.79 -11.19 -9.54
CA PHE A 25 -4.57 -10.15 -10.54
C PHE A 25 -4.13 -10.81 -11.84
N SER A 26 -4.84 -10.55 -12.92
CA SER A 26 -4.49 -11.03 -14.25
C SER A 26 -3.43 -10.12 -14.87
N GLY A 27 -2.49 -10.71 -15.60
CA GLY A 27 -1.51 -9.95 -16.36
C GLY A 27 -2.16 -9.04 -17.40
N ASN A 28 -1.45 -7.97 -17.77
CA ASN A 28 -1.88 -7.02 -18.80
C ASN A 28 -3.26 -6.39 -18.55
N THR A 29 -3.64 -6.23 -17.28
CA THR A 29 -4.91 -5.61 -16.86
C THR A 29 -4.60 -4.46 -15.91
N TRP A 30 -5.23 -3.31 -16.15
CA TRP A 30 -5.13 -2.15 -15.25
C TRP A 30 -6.06 -2.32 -14.05
N TYR A 31 -5.53 -2.01 -12.87
CA TYR A 31 -6.28 -2.02 -11.62
C TYR A 31 -6.05 -0.71 -10.88
N HIS A 32 -7.13 -0.11 -10.40
CA HIS A 32 -7.04 1.01 -9.46
C HIS A 32 -6.99 0.45 -8.04
N ILE A 33 -5.90 0.71 -7.33
CA ILE A 33 -5.65 0.20 -5.98
C ILE A 33 -5.60 1.37 -5.01
N VAL A 34 -6.37 1.27 -3.91
CA VAL A 34 -6.27 2.21 -2.79
C VAL A 34 -6.05 1.42 -1.51
N VAL A 35 -5.09 1.87 -0.70
CA VAL A 35 -4.91 1.38 0.66
C VAL A 35 -5.09 2.55 1.62
N ASN A 36 -6.12 2.48 2.45
CA ASN A 36 -6.26 3.38 3.59
C ASN A 36 -5.54 2.77 4.79
N VAL A 37 -4.67 3.54 5.43
CA VAL A 37 -3.96 3.13 6.64
C VAL A 37 -4.36 4.07 7.78
N ARG A 38 -4.91 3.51 8.86
CA ARG A 38 -5.28 4.23 10.09
C ARG A 38 -4.43 3.79 11.29
N GLY A 39 -3.83 2.61 11.21
CA GLY A 39 -2.88 2.09 12.18
C GLY A 39 -2.30 0.75 11.71
N GLY A 40 -1.46 0.11 12.54
CA GLY A 40 -0.73 -1.09 12.14
C GLY A 40 -1.59 -2.30 11.76
N ASN A 41 -2.81 -2.41 12.29
CA ASN A 41 -3.79 -3.44 11.92
C ASN A 41 -5.17 -2.86 11.55
N ASP A 42 -5.26 -1.54 11.36
CA ASP A 42 -6.49 -0.86 10.94
C ASP A 42 -6.28 -0.26 9.56
N MET A 43 -6.69 -1.01 8.54
CA MET A 43 -6.50 -0.66 7.15
C MET A 43 -7.63 -1.19 6.26
N ASP A 44 -7.83 -0.53 5.14
CA ASP A 44 -8.72 -1.00 4.08
C ASP A 44 -7.97 -1.13 2.76
N PHE A 45 -8.28 -2.18 2.00
CA PHE A 45 -7.79 -2.38 0.63
C PHE A 45 -8.96 -2.24 -0.34
N TYR A 46 -8.81 -1.45 -1.39
CA TYR A 46 -9.81 -1.29 -2.43
C TYR A 46 -9.24 -1.69 -3.79
N ILE A 47 -10.06 -2.38 -4.60
CA ILE A 47 -9.76 -2.74 -5.98
C ILE A 47 -10.88 -2.18 -6.84
N ASN A 48 -10.54 -1.34 -7.83
CA ASN A 48 -11.49 -0.74 -8.75
C ASN A 48 -12.67 -0.07 -8.03
N GLY A 49 -12.36 0.65 -6.95
CA GLY A 49 -13.33 1.37 -6.14
C GLY A 49 -14.05 0.53 -5.07
N VAL A 50 -13.91 -0.80 -5.07
CA VAL A 50 -14.63 -1.70 -4.15
C VAL A 50 -13.72 -2.16 -3.03
N LYS A 51 -14.17 -2.05 -1.77
CA LYS A 51 -13.45 -2.55 -0.60
C LYS A 51 -13.36 -4.08 -0.63
N ASN A 52 -12.15 -4.61 -0.47
CA ASN A 52 -11.92 -6.04 -0.29
C ASN A 52 -11.89 -6.39 1.20
N ASN A 53 -12.96 -7.01 1.69
CA ASN A 53 -13.12 -7.39 3.10
C ASN A 53 -12.39 -8.69 3.49
N SER A 54 -11.77 -9.38 2.54
CA SER A 54 -11.08 -10.65 2.77
C SER A 54 -9.57 -10.48 2.97
N CYS A 55 -9.11 -9.27 3.27
CA CYS A 55 -7.69 -9.02 3.49
C CYS A 55 -7.23 -9.53 4.86
N SER A 56 -5.97 -9.97 4.93
CA SER A 56 -5.29 -10.24 6.19
C SER A 56 -4.29 -9.14 6.51
N TYR A 57 -4.08 -8.91 7.81
CA TYR A 57 -3.22 -7.86 8.32
C TYR A 57 -2.19 -8.47 9.28
N SER A 58 -0.96 -7.97 9.23
CA SER A 58 0.09 -8.36 10.16
C SER A 58 1.03 -7.19 10.41
N GLY A 59 1.60 -7.14 11.61
CA GLY A 59 2.45 -6.05 12.05
C GLY A 59 1.91 -5.40 13.30
N SER A 60 2.75 -4.60 13.94
CA SER A 60 2.42 -3.83 15.13
C SER A 60 3.07 -2.45 15.10
N ASP A 61 3.64 -2.04 13.96
CA ASP A 61 4.25 -0.73 13.85
C ASP A 61 3.16 0.34 13.88
N THR A 62 3.35 1.36 14.70
CA THR A 62 2.46 2.53 14.79
C THR A 62 3.05 3.74 14.09
N SER A 63 4.29 3.64 13.59
CA SER A 63 5.06 4.73 13.02
C SER A 63 5.07 4.65 11.49
N MET A 64 4.40 5.59 10.83
CA MET A 64 4.60 5.81 9.41
C MET A 64 5.65 6.91 9.23
N ILE A 65 6.89 6.52 8.92
CA ILE A 65 7.97 7.50 8.75
C ILE A 65 8.10 7.87 7.27
N PHE A 66 7.98 9.16 6.96
CA PHE A 66 8.32 9.69 5.64
C PHE A 66 9.85 9.72 5.48
N CYS A 67 10.34 9.37 4.28
CA CYS A 67 11.75 9.48 3.93
C CYS A 67 12.26 10.90 4.24
N THR A 68 13.22 11.04 5.15
CA THR A 68 13.98 12.28 5.33
C THR A 68 15.35 12.09 4.68
N ALA A 69 15.97 13.20 4.25
CA ALA A 69 17.17 13.21 3.40
C ALA A 69 18.38 12.38 3.93
N GLY A 70 18.37 11.93 5.19
CA GLY A 70 19.39 11.06 5.78
C GLY A 70 19.10 9.55 5.74
N ASN A 71 17.97 9.09 5.16
CA ASN A 71 17.55 7.69 5.23
C ASN A 71 16.92 7.20 3.91
N GLN A 72 17.74 7.07 2.86
CA GLN A 72 17.33 6.76 1.49
C GLN A 72 16.61 5.41 1.30
N GLN A 73 16.64 4.52 2.29
CA GLN A 73 15.93 3.22 2.26
C GLN A 73 14.50 3.29 2.81
N LYS A 74 14.10 4.44 3.39
CA LYS A 74 12.75 4.66 3.90
C LYS A 74 11.93 5.32 2.79
N GLY A 75 10.74 4.82 2.48
CA GLY A 75 9.88 5.37 1.40
C GLY A 75 10.07 4.75 0.01
N SER A 76 10.53 3.51 -0.09
CA SER A 76 10.55 2.77 -1.35
C SER A 76 9.14 2.28 -1.72
N PHE A 77 8.73 2.45 -2.98
CA PHE A 77 7.51 1.86 -3.53
C PHE A 77 7.90 0.78 -4.54
N GLY A 78 7.29 -0.41 -4.42
CA GLY A 78 7.58 -1.54 -5.31
C GLY A 78 8.95 -2.20 -5.09
N THR A 79 9.67 -1.88 -4.01
CA THR A 79 10.89 -2.58 -3.58
C THR A 79 10.91 -2.69 -2.05
N HIS A 80 11.54 -3.71 -1.51
CA HIS A 80 11.73 -3.88 -0.07
C HIS A 80 13.20 -4.21 0.23
N PRO A 81 13.90 -3.49 1.13
CA PRO A 81 15.26 -3.85 1.52
C PRO A 81 15.30 -5.29 2.05
N GLY A 82 16.20 -6.13 1.55
CA GLY A 82 16.32 -7.53 1.98
C GLY A 82 15.42 -8.54 1.27
N TYR A 83 14.47 -8.11 0.43
CA TYR A 83 13.75 -9.01 -0.48
C TYR A 83 14.04 -8.63 -1.94
N PRO A 84 14.46 -9.58 -2.80
CA PRO A 84 14.72 -9.30 -4.22
C PRO A 84 13.44 -9.05 -5.04
N SER A 85 12.28 -9.06 -4.38
CA SER A 85 10.97 -8.89 -5.00
C SER A 85 10.71 -7.42 -5.30
N VAL A 86 10.91 -7.06 -6.57
CA VAL A 86 10.47 -5.78 -7.12
C VAL A 86 9.11 -5.93 -7.81
N PHE A 87 8.31 -4.87 -7.79
CA PHE A 87 7.09 -4.82 -8.58
C PHE A 87 7.42 -4.96 -10.08
N SER A 88 6.84 -5.95 -10.73
CA SER A 88 7.02 -6.22 -12.16
C SER A 88 5.73 -5.88 -12.90
N GLY A 89 5.58 -4.61 -13.25
CA GLY A 89 4.41 -4.08 -13.94
C GLY A 89 4.56 -2.58 -14.23
N THR A 90 3.53 -1.99 -14.83
CA THR A 90 3.44 -0.55 -15.06
C THR A 90 2.62 0.13 -13.95
N LEU A 91 3.01 1.35 -13.59
CA LEU A 91 2.27 2.21 -12.69
C LEU A 91 1.89 3.48 -13.44
N ASP A 92 0.72 4.01 -13.11
CA ASP A 92 0.27 5.32 -13.56
C ASP A 92 -0.44 6.02 -12.40
N ASP A 93 -0.41 7.35 -12.39
CA ASP A 93 -1.27 8.17 -11.55
C ASP A 93 -1.08 7.95 -10.02
N TYR A 94 0.18 7.74 -9.61
CA TYR A 94 0.57 7.48 -8.22
C TYR A 94 0.36 8.68 -7.30
N ARG A 95 -0.32 8.46 -6.17
CA ARG A 95 -0.68 9.51 -5.19
C ARG A 95 -0.52 8.99 -3.77
N VAL A 96 -0.06 9.87 -2.86
CA VAL A 96 0.03 9.61 -1.42
C VAL A 96 -0.68 10.74 -0.68
N TYR A 97 -1.52 10.39 0.28
CA TYR A 97 -2.29 11.33 1.08
C TYR A 97 -1.90 11.24 2.56
N ASN A 98 -1.91 12.37 3.25
CA ASN A 98 -1.73 12.42 4.71
C ASN A 98 -3.04 12.16 5.50
N ARG A 99 -4.04 11.58 4.82
CA ARG A 99 -5.36 11.26 5.35
C ARG A 99 -5.92 10.03 4.66
N THR A 100 -6.88 9.37 5.28
CA THR A 100 -7.68 8.36 4.60
C THR A 100 -8.63 8.99 3.57
N LEU A 101 -8.88 8.27 2.50
CA LEU A 101 -9.88 8.62 1.50
C LEU A 101 -11.23 7.99 1.88
N ASN A 102 -12.31 8.74 1.71
CA ASN A 102 -13.66 8.19 1.84
C ASN A 102 -14.10 7.48 0.54
N GLN A 103 -15.23 6.76 0.58
CA GLN A 103 -15.72 5.99 -0.57
C GLN A 103 -16.02 6.85 -1.81
N GLN A 104 -16.50 8.08 -1.63
CA GLN A 104 -16.81 8.98 -2.75
C GLN A 104 -15.53 9.43 -3.46
N GLU A 105 -14.49 9.77 -2.69
CA GLU A 105 -13.18 10.14 -3.21
C GLU A 105 -12.51 8.98 -3.95
N ILE A 106 -12.60 7.77 -3.39
CA ILE A 106 -12.08 6.55 -4.03
C ILE A 106 -12.77 6.30 -5.38
N ASN A 107 -14.09 6.46 -5.44
CA ASN A 107 -14.85 6.29 -6.69
C ASN A 107 -14.53 7.37 -7.72
N ALA A 108 -14.33 8.61 -7.26
CA ALA A 108 -13.93 9.72 -8.12
C ALA A 108 -12.55 9.48 -8.72
N LEU A 109 -11.57 9.03 -7.92
CA LEU A 109 -10.24 8.65 -8.41
C LEU A 109 -10.27 7.46 -9.36
N TYR A 110 -11.09 6.44 -9.07
CA TYR A 110 -11.23 5.28 -9.96
C TYR A 110 -11.77 5.68 -11.34
N SER A 111 -12.71 6.62 -11.37
CA SER A 111 -13.33 7.11 -12.60
C SER A 111 -12.54 8.23 -13.27
N PHE A 112 -11.46 8.70 -12.64
CA PHE A 112 -10.64 9.77 -13.15
C PHE A 112 -9.91 9.30 -14.40
N ARG A 113 -10.09 10.06 -15.48
CA ARG A 113 -9.37 9.90 -16.73
C ARG A 113 -8.76 11.27 -17.05
N PRO A 114 -7.43 11.41 -16.99
CA PRO A 114 -6.75 12.63 -17.39
C PRO A 114 -7.00 12.99 -18.85
#